data_AF-A0A0B1TMJ4-F1
#
_entry.id   AF-A0A0B1TMJ4-F1
#
_cell.length_a   1.000
_cell.length_b   1.000
_cell.length_c   1.000
_cell.angle_alpha   90.00
_cell.angle_beta   90.00
_cell.angle_gamma   90.00
#
_symmetry.space_group_name_H-M   'P 1'
#
loop_
_entity.id
_entity.type
_entity.pdbx_description
1 polymer ?
#
loop_
_entity_poly.entity_id
_entity_poly.type
_entity_poly.pdbx_seq_one_letter_code
_entity_poly.pdbx_strand_id
1 'polypeptide(L)'
;MLFSAAIQKHFVIARTSYLIEVSSKKTCDKGAYCYNIAVDIGKFKGIPVAAGCSKWRCSLARNKCNSMILGGHKIKYCCCNKGDMCNSKSN
;
A
#
# COMPACT_ATOMS: atom_id res chain seq x y z
N MET A 1 2.83 24.19 -5.30
CA MET A 1 3.47 23.51 -4.14
C MET A 1 2.95 22.08 -4.11
N LEU A 2 3.74 21.07 -4.53
CA LEU A 2 3.23 19.70 -4.71
C LEU A 2 3.45 18.86 -3.45
N PHE A 3 2.37 18.57 -2.73
CA PHE A 3 2.29 17.49 -1.74
C PHE A 3 1.69 16.25 -2.44
N SER A 4 2.02 15.04 -2.01
CA SER A 4 1.45 13.80 -2.58
C SER A 4 0.57 13.10 -1.55
N ALA A 5 -0.63 12.65 -1.90
CA ALA A 5 -1.50 11.88 -1.01
C ALA A 5 -1.28 10.37 -1.18
N ALA A 6 -1.30 9.61 -0.09
CA ALA A 6 -1.35 8.15 -0.09
C ALA A 6 -2.70 7.65 0.42
N ILE A 7 -3.15 6.51 -0.11
CA ILE A 7 -4.24 5.75 0.52
C ILE A 7 -3.67 4.97 1.70
N GLN A 8 -4.33 5.06 2.84
CA GLN A 8 -4.13 4.28 4.04
C GLN A 8 -5.37 3.40 4.25
N LYS A 9 -5.27 2.11 3.97
CA LYS A 9 -6.35 1.18 4.31
C LYS A 9 -6.22 0.75 5.76
N HIS A 10 -7.30 0.90 6.52
CA HIS A 10 -7.46 0.25 7.81
C HIS A 10 -8.60 -0.75 7.70
N PHE A 11 -8.34 -1.98 8.11
CA PHE A 11 -9.36 -2.99 8.24
C PHE A 11 -10.00 -2.85 9.61
N VAL A 12 -11.25 -2.42 9.68
CA VAL A 12 -12.01 -2.43 10.93
C VAL A 12 -12.84 -3.70 10.94
N ILE A 13 -12.54 -4.61 11.87
CA ILE A 13 -13.35 -5.81 12.09
C ILE A 13 -14.64 -5.37 12.78
N ALA A 14 -15.69 -5.08 12.00
CA ALA A 14 -17.04 -4.99 12.53
C ALA A 14 -17.60 -6.41 12.68
N ARG A 15 -18.15 -6.75 13.85
CA ARG A 15 -18.81 -8.04 14.09
C ARG A 15 -19.85 -8.32 13.00
N THR A 16 -20.03 -9.61 12.68
CA THR A 16 -20.95 -10.19 11.68
C THR A 16 -20.62 -9.87 10.21
N SER A 17 -19.87 -10.79 9.60
CA SER A 17 -19.89 -11.18 8.18
C SER A 17 -19.59 -10.15 7.08
N TYR A 18 -19.29 -8.89 7.36
CA TYR A 18 -18.98 -7.88 6.33
C TYR A 18 -17.62 -7.22 6.56
N LEU A 19 -16.77 -7.23 5.52
CA LEU A 19 -15.48 -6.53 5.52
C LEU A 19 -15.71 -5.09 5.08
N ILE A 20 -15.69 -4.13 6.01
CA ILE A 20 -15.74 -2.71 5.67
C ILE A 20 -14.31 -2.25 5.37
N GLU A 21 -13.99 -2.05 4.09
CA GLU A 21 -12.73 -1.41 3.67
C GLU A 21 -12.80 0.10 3.95
N VAL A 22 -12.36 0.53 5.13
CA VAL A 22 -12.18 1.96 5.41
C VAL A 22 -10.87 2.44 4.78
N SER A 23 -10.99 3.12 3.65
CA SER A 23 -9.88 3.77 2.96
C SER A 23 -9.75 5.22 3.44
N SER A 24 -8.78 5.49 4.31
CA SER A 24 -8.41 6.86 4.69
C SER A 24 -7.35 7.41 3.73
N LYS A 25 -7.32 8.73 3.54
CA LYS A 25 -6.32 9.43 2.72
C LYS A 25 -5.36 10.16 3.64
N LYS A 26 -4.06 10.00 3.43
CA LYS A 26 -3.01 10.70 4.18
C LYS A 26 -2.16 11.54 3.25
N THR A 27 -2.00 12.83 3.56
CA THR A 27 -1.04 13.68 2.86
C THR A 27 0.38 13.30 3.26
N CYS A 28 1.23 13.02 2.28
CA CYS A 28 2.65 12.75 2.46
C CYS A 28 3.47 14.03 2.36
N ASP A 29 4.55 14.08 3.14
CA ASP A 29 5.54 15.15 3.04
C ASP A 29 6.17 15.22 1.65
N LYS A 30 6.70 16.39 1.30
CA LYS A 30 7.50 16.55 0.08
C LYS A 30 8.65 15.54 0.05
N GLY A 31 8.81 14.89 -1.10
CA GLY A 31 9.84 13.87 -1.34
C GLY A 31 9.57 12.51 -0.69
N ALA A 32 8.45 12.33 0.01
CA ALA A 32 8.02 11.01 0.45
C ALA A 32 7.37 10.22 -0.70
N TYR A 33 7.45 8.90 -0.62
CA TYR A 33 6.79 7.98 -1.55
C TYR A 33 5.53 7.41 -0.90
N CYS A 34 4.49 7.22 -1.69
CA CYS A 34 3.35 6.40 -1.31
C CYS A 34 3.75 4.92 -1.46
N TYR A 35 3.46 4.10 -0.45
CA TYR A 35 3.73 2.66 -0.48
C TYR A 35 2.46 1.84 -0.32
N ASN A 36 2.51 0.61 -0.83
CA ASN A 36 1.49 -0.42 -0.67
C ASN A 36 2.17 -1.78 -0.49
N ILE A 37 1.74 -2.52 0.51
CA ILE A 37 2.14 -3.90 0.80
C ILE A 37 0.89 -4.74 0.65
N ALA A 38 0.92 -5.67 -0.30
CA ALA A 38 -0.09 -6.68 -0.51
C ALA A 38 0.48 -8.07 -0.24
N VAL A 39 -0.36 -8.99 0.24
CA VAL A 39 0.03 -10.39 0.43
C VAL A 39 -0.90 -11.25 -0.41
N ASP A 40 -0.33 -12.17 -1.18
CA ASP A 40 -1.08 -13.17 -1.92
C ASP A 40 -1.26 -14.42 -1.03
N ILE A 41 -2.47 -14.59 -0.49
CA ILE A 41 -2.83 -15.76 0.33
C ILE A 41 -4.05 -16.47 -0.27
N GLY A 42 -3.85 -17.64 -0.88
CA GLY A 42 -4.94 -18.45 -1.43
C GLY A 42 -5.78 -17.68 -2.46
N LYS A 43 -7.06 -17.43 -2.14
CA LYS A 43 -8.00 -16.66 -2.97
C LYS A 43 -7.84 -15.13 -2.83
N PHE A 44 -7.12 -14.66 -1.83
CA PHE A 44 -6.89 -13.25 -1.54
C PHE A 44 -5.59 -12.78 -2.19
N LYS A 45 -5.59 -12.69 -3.53
CA LYS A 45 -4.46 -12.15 -4.30
C LYS A 45 -4.55 -10.63 -4.39
N GLY A 46 -3.44 -9.96 -4.15
CA GLY A 46 -3.32 -8.52 -4.29
C GLY A 46 -4.07 -7.70 -3.25
N ILE A 47 -4.51 -8.30 -2.13
CA ILE A 47 -5.14 -7.52 -1.06
C ILE A 47 -4.07 -6.72 -0.31
N PRO A 48 -4.13 -5.38 -0.37
CA PRO A 48 -3.22 -4.53 0.39
C PRO A 48 -3.48 -4.67 1.89
N VAL A 49 -2.49 -5.17 2.63
CA VAL A 49 -2.53 -5.30 4.10
C VAL A 49 -1.99 -4.06 4.79
N ALA A 50 -1.17 -3.27 4.10
CA ALA A 50 -0.68 -1.99 4.60
C ALA A 50 -0.41 -1.03 3.44
N ALA A 51 -0.74 0.24 3.61
CA ALA A 51 -0.42 1.29 2.66
C ALA A 51 -0.11 2.59 3.44
N GLY A 52 0.56 3.57 2.84
CA GLY A 52 0.89 4.82 3.53
C GLY A 52 2.00 5.62 2.84
N CYS A 53 2.69 6.46 3.61
CA CYS A 53 3.80 7.31 3.14
C CYS A 53 5.13 6.89 3.77
N SER A 54 6.22 6.82 3.00
CA SER A 54 7.57 6.60 3.53
C SER A 54 8.65 7.20 2.63
N LYS A 55 9.68 7.78 3.24
CA LYS A 55 10.92 8.21 2.55
C LYS A 55 11.91 7.05 2.46
N TRP A 56 12.13 6.34 3.56
CA TRP A 56 13.17 5.32 3.67
C TRP A 56 12.76 3.95 3.13
N ARG A 57 11.54 3.48 3.44
CA ARG A 57 11.10 2.13 3.04
C ARG A 57 11.09 1.94 1.52
N CYS A 58 10.81 3.02 0.79
CA CYS A 58 10.76 3.01 -0.66
C CYS A 58 12.12 3.14 -1.36
N SER A 59 13.23 3.23 -0.62
CA SER A 59 14.58 3.36 -1.21
C SER A 59 14.92 2.21 -2.15
N LEU A 60 14.44 1.00 -1.85
CA LEU A 60 14.71 -0.21 -2.65
C LEU A 60 13.67 -0.47 -3.76
N ALA A 61 12.53 0.24 -3.73
CA ALA A 61 11.39 0.01 -4.60
C ALA A 61 10.88 1.31 -5.26
N ARG A 62 11.76 2.30 -5.48
CA ARG A 62 11.37 3.60 -6.04
C ARG A 62 10.61 3.44 -7.36
N ASN A 63 9.34 3.84 -7.38
CA ASN A 63 8.46 3.78 -8.55
C ASN A 63 8.31 2.37 -9.17
N LYS A 64 8.49 1.31 -8.37
CA LYS A 64 8.36 -0.08 -8.81
C LYS A 64 7.70 -0.93 -7.74
N CYS A 65 7.25 -2.11 -8.16
CA CYS A 65 6.75 -3.16 -7.28
C CYS A 65 7.77 -4.29 -7.22
N ASN A 66 8.23 -4.63 -6.03
CA ASN A 66 9.03 -5.82 -5.78
C ASN A 66 8.15 -6.89 -5.15
N SER A 67 8.43 -8.16 -5.45
CA SER A 67 7.82 -9.29 -4.76
C SER A 67 8.87 -10.04 -3.96
N MET A 68 8.52 -10.48 -2.77
CA MET A 68 9.36 -11.33 -1.92
C MET A 68 8.52 -12.48 -1.36
N ILE A 69 9.16 -13.62 -1.12
CA ILE A 69 8.50 -14.77 -0.47
C ILE A 69 8.86 -14.74 1.01
N LEU A 70 7.84 -14.68 1.88
CA LEU A 70 7.97 -14.67 3.34
C LEU A 70 7.01 -15.71 3.89
N GLY A 71 7.54 -16.72 4.59
CA GLY A 71 6.74 -17.81 5.16
C GLY A 71 5.93 -18.60 4.14
N GLY A 72 6.41 -18.74 2.90
CA GLY A 72 5.69 -19.42 1.80
C GLY A 72 4.64 -18.56 1.09
N HIS A 73 4.41 -17.32 1.52
CA HIS A 73 3.48 -16.38 0.90
C HIS A 73 4.21 -15.33 0.07
N LYS A 74 3.64 -14.96 -1.08
CA LYS A 74 4.18 -13.90 -1.93
C LYS A 74 3.70 -12.54 -1.41
N ILE A 75 4.63 -11.74 -0.93
CA ILE A 75 4.39 -10.36 -0.50
C ILE A 75 4.81 -9.43 -1.64
N LYS A 76 3.89 -8.57 -2.09
CA LYS A 76 4.15 -7.55 -3.10
C LYS A 76 4.28 -6.20 -2.40
N TYR A 77 5.43 -5.57 -2.54
CA TYR A 77 5.72 -4.23 -2.03
C TYR A 77 5.90 -3.25 -3.17
N CYS A 78 5.01 -2.27 -3.27
CA CYS A 78 5.01 -1.23 -4.30
C CYS A 78 5.26 0.13 -3.69
N CYS A 79 6.07 0.95 -4.36
CA CYS A 79 6.21 2.36 -4.04
C CYS A 79 6.08 3.25 -5.26
N CYS A 80 5.58 4.46 -5.06
CA CYS A 80 5.42 5.45 -6.11
C CYS A 80 5.42 6.87 -5.54
N ASN A 81 5.85 7.85 -6.34
CA ASN A 81 5.77 9.27 -6.00
C ASN A 81 5.27 10.13 -7.19
N LYS A 82 4.58 9.50 -8.14
CA LYS A 82 4.16 10.13 -9.41
C LYS A 82 2.85 10.93 -9.31
N GLY A 83 2.26 11.05 -8.13
CA GLY A 83 1.01 11.77 -7.90
C GLY A 83 0.19 11.21 -6.75
N ASP A 84 -0.95 11.85 -6.50
CA ASP A 84 -1.87 11.48 -5.43
C ASP A 84 -2.46 10.08 -5.66
N MET A 85 -2.50 9.30 -4.59
CA MET A 85 -3.06 7.95 -4.54
C MET A 85 -2.43 6.98 -5.55
N CYS A 86 -1.18 7.22 -5.96
CA CYS A 86 -0.50 6.34 -6.91
C CYS A 86 -0.35 4.89 -6.40
N ASN A 87 -0.45 4.68 -5.07
CA ASN A 87 -0.36 3.38 -4.42
C ASN A 87 -1.70 2.61 -4.38
N SER A 88 -2.75 3.13 -5.03
CA SER A 88 -4.10 2.53 -5.12
C SER A 88 -4.21 1.47 -6.22
N LYS A 89 -3.43 1.59 -7.29
CA LYS A 89 -3.41 0.67 -8.43
C LYS A 89 -2.22 -0.28 -8.30
N SER A 90 -2.28 -1.22 -7.37
CA SER A 90 -1.26 -2.28 -7.27
C SER A 90 -1.53 -3.40 -8.27
N ASN A 91 -1.49 -3.11 -9.57
CA ASN A 91 -1.55 -4.18 -10.58
C ASN A 91 -0.18 -4.81 -10.81
#